data_AF-A0A947J019-F1
#
_entry.id   AF-A0A947J019-F1
#
_cell.length_a   1.000
_cell.length_b   1.000
_cell.length_c   1.000
_cell.angle_alpha   90.00
_cell.angle_beta   90.00
_cell.angle_gamma   90.00
#
_symmetry.space_group_name_H-M   'P 1'
#
loop_
_entity.id
_entity.type
_entity.pdbx_description
1 polymer ?
#
loop_
_entity_poly.entity_id
_entity_poly.type
_entity_poly.pdbx_seq_one_letter_code
_entity_poly.pdbx_strand_id
1 'polypeptide(L)' 'MRKKIMLISIILSLMLAGIALADDDLVKCPVTGQTLHKAAAEIIYYNYSTYYVCSPEARTKFWQNPQKYVNGM' A
#
# COMPACT_ATOMS: atom_id res chain seq x y z
N MET A 1 43.89 -13.83 19.44
CA MET A 1 43.21 -13.46 18.17
C MET A 1 42.01 -14.33 17.77
N ARG A 2 41.72 -15.48 18.41
CA ARG A 2 40.65 -16.40 17.96
C ARG A 2 39.22 -16.11 18.48
N LYS A 3 39.09 -15.39 19.61
CA LYS A 3 37.77 -15.05 20.20
C LYS A 3 37.04 -13.89 19.49
N LYS A 4 37.79 -12.96 18.88
CA LYS A 4 37.22 -11.80 18.16
C LYS A 4 36.56 -12.20 16.83
N ILE A 5 37.06 -13.27 16.19
CA ILE A 5 36.55 -13.78 14.92
C ILE A 5 35.19 -14.46 15.12
N MET A 6 34.99 -15.17 16.25
CA MET A 6 33.74 -15.88 16.57
C MET A 6 32.55 -14.96 16.87
N LEU A 7 32.79 -13.77 17.44
CA LEU A 7 31.75 -12.78 17.75
C LEU A 7 31.23 -12.05 16.49
N ILE A 8 32.09 -11.86 15.48
CA ILE A 8 31.73 -11.21 14.21
C ILE A 8 30.77 -12.10 13.40
N SER A 9 30.92 -13.43 13.47
CA SER A 9 30.07 -14.38 12.74
C SER A 9 28.63 -14.49 13.26
N ILE A 10 28.38 -14.18 14.54
CA ILE A 10 27.04 -14.26 15.16
C ILE A 10 26.18 -13.04 14.76
N ILE A 11 26.80 -11.88 14.52
CA ILE A 11 26.08 -10.65 14.16
C ILE A 11 25.64 -10.69 12.69
N LEU A 12 26.42 -11.35 11.82
CA LEU A 12 26.10 -11.49 10.40
C LEU A 12 24.90 -12.41 10.14
N SER A 13 24.62 -13.34 11.05
CA SER A 13 23.54 -14.33 10.90
C SER A 13 22.15 -13.82 11.30
N LEU A 14 22.03 -12.68 12.01
CA LEU A 14 20.74 -12.09 12.38
C LEU A 14 20.06 -11.30 11.24
N MET A 15 20.77 -10.98 10.16
CA MET A 15 20.26 -10.11 9.09
C MET A 15 19.34 -10.83 8.07
N LEU A 16 19.21 -12.15 8.12
CA LEU A 16 18.49 -12.92 7.09
C LEU A 16 16.99 -13.18 7.35
N ALA A 17 16.40 -12.72 8.45
CA ALA A 17 15.03 -13.11 8.84
C ALA A 17 13.92 -12.14 8.43
N GLY A 18 14.22 -11.03 7.74
CA GLY A 18 13.26 -9.94 7.56
C GLY A 18 12.97 -9.56 6.11
N ILE A 19 12.16 -10.36 5.40
CA ILE A 19 11.45 -9.86 4.21
C ILE A 19 9.98 -10.26 4.36
N ALA A 20 9.20 -9.44 5.07
CA ALA A 20 7.76 -9.45 4.92
C ALA A 20 7.46 -8.80 3.57
N LEU A 21 6.92 -9.56 2.62
CA LEU A 21 6.42 -9.02 1.36
C LEU A 21 5.17 -8.20 1.68
N ALA A 22 5.35 -6.91 1.94
CA ALA A 22 4.26 -5.96 1.87
C ALA A 22 3.74 -6.02 0.42
N ASP A 23 2.47 -6.41 0.25
CA ASP A 23 1.82 -6.38 -1.05
C ASP A 23 1.46 -4.92 -1.37
N ASP A 24 2.45 -4.20 -1.88
CA ASP A 24 2.34 -2.79 -2.28
C ASP A 24 1.32 -2.57 -3.42
N ASP A 25 0.73 -3.65 -3.96
CA ASP A 25 -0.27 -3.61 -5.02
C ASP A 25 -1.71 -3.58 -4.49
N LEU A 26 -1.95 -3.81 -3.20
CA LEU A 26 -3.27 -3.70 -2.58
C LEU A 26 -3.58 -2.28 -2.11
N VAL A 27 -4.77 -1.78 -2.46
CA VAL A 27 -5.29 -0.46 -2.08
C VAL A 27 -6.72 -0.57 -1.60
N LYS A 28 -7.19 0.43 -0.84
CA LYS A 28 -8.58 0.49 -0.37
C LYS A 28 -9.39 1.45 -1.23
N CYS A 29 -10.53 0.99 -1.75
CA CYS A 29 -11.47 1.86 -2.44
C CYS A 29 -12.06 2.88 -1.45
N PRO A 30 -11.94 4.20 -1.68
CA PRO A 30 -12.42 5.22 -0.75
C PRO A 30 -13.95 5.28 -0.65
N VAL A 31 -14.67 4.77 -1.65
CA VAL A 31 -16.14 4.82 -1.69
C VAL A 31 -16.77 3.63 -0.96
N THR A 32 -16.22 2.43 -1.14
CA THR A 32 -16.81 1.18 -0.60
C THR A 32 -16.03 0.60 0.56
N GLY A 33 -14.76 1.00 0.74
CA GLY A 33 -13.84 0.42 1.72
C GLY A 33 -13.27 -0.94 1.31
N GLN A 34 -13.59 -1.44 0.12
CA GLN A 34 -13.10 -2.72 -0.39
C GLN A 34 -11.59 -2.64 -0.69
N THR A 35 -10.83 -3.66 -0.28
CA THR A 35 -9.44 -3.84 -0.69
C THR A 35 -9.39 -4.48 -2.09
N LEU A 36 -8.55 -3.94 -2.97
CA LEU A 36 -8.38 -4.41 -4.33
C LEU A 36 -6.95 -4.21 -4.82
N HIS A 37 -6.54 -5.01 -5.81
CA HIS A 37 -5.28 -4.76 -6.51
C HIS A 37 -5.39 -3.51 -7.38
N LYS A 38 -4.34 -2.68 -7.39
CA LYS A 38 -4.22 -1.50 -8.27
C LYS A 38 -4.47 -1.83 -9.74
N ALA A 39 -4.00 -3.00 -10.19
CA ALA A 39 -4.17 -3.47 -11.58
C ALA A 39 -5.64 -3.71 -11.99
N ALA A 40 -6.54 -3.93 -11.03
CA ALA A 40 -7.97 -4.14 -11.26
C ALA A 40 -8.80 -2.88 -10.95
N ALA A 41 -8.17 -1.78 -10.55
CA ALA A 41 -8.86 -0.57 -10.11
C ALA A 41 -9.06 0.44 -11.25
N GLU A 42 -10.13 1.24 -11.15
CA GLU A 42 -10.25 2.47 -11.92
C GLU A 42 -9.46 3.60 -11.24
N ILE A 43 -8.78 4.40 -12.06
CA ILE A 43 -7.91 5.49 -11.60
C ILE A 43 -8.65 6.82 -11.70
N ILE A 44 -8.59 7.61 -10.64
CA ILE A 44 -9.13 8.97 -10.55
C ILE A 44 -8.01 9.92 -10.16
N TYR A 45 -7.86 11.02 -10.89
CA TYR A 45 -6.96 12.11 -10.54
C TYR A 45 -7.78 13.27 -9.97
N TYR A 46 -7.51 13.65 -8.72
CA TYR A 46 -8.21 14.75 -8.05
C TYR A 46 -7.27 15.43 -7.05
N ASN A 47 -7.22 16.77 -7.06
CA ASN A 47 -6.35 17.57 -6.18
C ASN A 47 -4.90 17.06 -6.11
N TYR A 48 -4.27 16.86 -7.27
CA TYR A 48 -2.88 16.38 -7.39
C TYR A 48 -2.62 15.00 -6.78
N SER A 49 -3.68 14.25 -6.46
CA SER A 49 -3.62 12.91 -5.88
C SER A 49 -4.26 11.89 -6.81
N THR A 50 -3.79 10.64 -6.70
CA THR A 50 -4.30 9.50 -7.46
C THR A 50 -5.11 8.60 -6.53
N TYR A 51 -6.37 8.34 -6.89
CA TYR A 51 -7.27 7.48 -6.15
C TYR A 51 -7.63 6.26 -6.99
N TYR A 52 -7.74 5.11 -6.33
CA TYR A 52 -8.10 3.83 -6.93
C TYR A 52 -9.49 3.43 -6.44
N VAL A 53 -10.44 3.24 -7.37
CA VAL A 53 -11.82 2.84 -7.05
C VAL A 53 -12.16 1.50 -7.67
N CYS A 54 -13.07 0.77 -7.03
CA CYS A 54 -13.36 -0.63 -7.36
C CYS A 54 -14.32 -0.84 -8.53
N SER A 55 -14.99 0.21 -9.05
CA SER A 55 -15.97 0.08 -10.13
C SER A 55 -16.34 1.43 -10.76
N PRO A 56 -17.00 1.43 -11.94
CA PRO A 56 -17.46 2.66 -12.60
C PRO A 56 -18.50 3.42 -11.77
N GLU A 57 -19.32 2.67 -11.02
CA GLU A 57 -20.31 3.23 -10.10
C GLU A 57 -19.62 3.96 -8.94
N ALA A 58 -18.56 3.38 -8.37
CA ALA A 58 -17.75 4.03 -7.34
C ALA A 58 -17.10 5.31 -7.88
N ARG A 59 -16.59 5.30 -9.12
CA ARG A 59 -16.09 6.52 -9.78
C ARG A 59 -17.17 7.60 -9.88
N THR A 60 -18.37 7.24 -10.32
CA THR A 60 -19.51 8.17 -10.40
C THR A 60 -19.84 8.77 -9.03
N LYS A 61 -19.94 7.93 -7.99
CA LYS A 61 -20.19 8.38 -6.61
C LYS A 61 -19.08 9.29 -6.07
N PHE A 62 -17.82 9.00 -6.36
CA PHE A 62 -16.69 9.83 -5.98
C PHE A 62 -16.85 11.25 -6.54
N TRP A 63 -17.15 11.39 -7.83
CA TRP A 63 -17.29 12.69 -8.49
C TRP A 63 -18.50 13.52 -8.03
N GLN A 64 -19.54 12.90 -7.47
CA GLN A 64 -20.68 13.62 -6.90
C GLN A 64 -20.30 14.42 -5.65
N ASN A 65 -19.35 13.92 -4.85
CA ASN A 65 -18.83 14.63 -3.67
C ASN A 65 -17.43 14.14 -3.30
N PRO A 66 -16.36 14.57 -4.01
CA PRO A 66 -15.01 14.08 -3.79
C PRO A 66 -14.50 14.34 -2.37
N GLN A 67 -14.82 15.53 -1.82
CA GLN A 67 -14.42 15.96 -0.48
C GLN A 67 -14.84 14.97 0.62
N LYS A 68 -15.97 14.26 0.43
CA LYS A 68 -16.45 13.21 1.35
C LYS A 68 -15.51 12.00 1.42
N TYR A 69 -14.81 11.68 0.34
CA TYR A 69 -14.06 10.44 0.19
C TYR A 69 -12.54 10.62 0.29
N VAL A 70 -12.06 11.86 0.24
CA VAL A 70 -10.63 12.19 0.35
C VAL A 70 -10.21 12.58 1.77
N ASN A 71 -11.15 12.99 2.64
CA ASN A 71 -10.84 13.36 4.02
C ASN A 71 -10.58 12.10 4.86
N GLY A 72 -9.32 11.69 4.99
CA GLY A 72 -8.88 10.59 5.86
C GLY A 72 -8.01 9.53 5.19
N MET A 73 -7.63 9.71 3.93
CA MET A 73 -6.55 8.99 3.25
C MET A 73 -5.30 9.85 3.17
#